data_AF-A0AAJ1JDY4-F1
#
_entry.id   AF-A0AAJ1JDY4-F1
#
_cell.length_a   1.000
_cell.length_b   1.000
_cell.length_c   1.000
_cell.angle_alpha   90.00
_cell.angle_beta   90.00
_cell.angle_gamma   90.00
#
_symmetry.space_group_name_H-M   'P 1'
#
loop_
_entity.id
_entity.type
_entity.pdbx_description
1 polymer ?
#
loop_
_entity_poly.entity_id
_entity_poly.type
_entity_poly.pdbx_seq_one_letter_code
_entity_poly.pdbx_strand_id
1 'polypeptide(L)'
;MQRKWLLTISTLFFLTPAISSHSLSYNNPLHSTTPPHAISSEHNIFYVNHGGNGGNGANGGNGGNGLNNGNGGDGGHAQPGSNGNGGNGGSGGINGGNGGRGGNGDGYGNGGNGGNGTGNGHGGNGGNGGHGGNGGNGGHGSGSGNGGNGGDAGPEGGKGGKGGLGGPNGGRNGLDGASSNRSTH
;
A
#
# COMPACT_ATOMS: atom_id res chain seq x y z
N MET A 1 -10.50 -4.37 -86.22
CA MET A 1 -11.50 -5.30 -85.68
C MET A 1 -11.83 -4.90 -84.25
N GLN A 2 -13.12 -4.72 -83.96
CA GLN A 2 -13.68 -4.32 -82.66
C GLN A 2 -13.58 -5.44 -81.61
N ARG A 3 -13.72 -5.04 -80.32
CA ARG A 3 -14.17 -5.77 -79.10
C ARG A 3 -13.16 -5.59 -77.96
N LYS A 4 -13.51 -5.33 -76.69
CA LYS A 4 -14.77 -5.14 -75.94
C LYS A 4 -14.37 -4.49 -74.61
N TRP A 5 -15.22 -3.61 -74.09
CA TRP A 5 -15.19 -3.08 -72.74
C TRP A 5 -15.44 -4.17 -71.69
N LEU A 6 -14.76 -4.09 -70.54
CA LEU A 6 -15.30 -4.61 -69.27
C LEU A 6 -14.81 -3.74 -68.10
N LEU A 7 -15.76 -3.03 -67.49
CA LEU A 7 -15.64 -2.41 -66.17
C LEU A 7 -15.49 -3.49 -65.09
N THR A 8 -14.69 -3.21 -64.05
CA THR A 8 -14.95 -3.77 -62.71
C THR A 8 -14.83 -2.63 -61.69
N ILE A 9 -15.97 -2.31 -61.07
CA ILE A 9 -16.13 -1.31 -60.02
C ILE A 9 -15.81 -2.01 -58.69
N SER A 10 -14.80 -1.55 -57.96
CA SER A 10 -14.58 -1.97 -56.57
C SER A 10 -14.96 -0.82 -55.65
N THR A 11 -16.10 -0.99 -54.98
CA THR A 11 -16.65 -0.10 -53.98
C THR A 11 -15.78 -0.05 -52.72
N LEU A 12 -15.28 1.14 -52.38
CA LEU A 12 -14.54 1.40 -51.15
C LEU A 12 -15.55 1.56 -50.00
N PHE A 13 -15.57 0.60 -49.08
CA PHE A 13 -16.48 0.57 -47.94
C PHE A 13 -15.98 1.53 -46.84
N PHE A 14 -16.87 2.38 -46.35
CA PHE A 14 -16.64 3.32 -45.26
C PHE A 14 -16.49 2.57 -43.92
N LEU A 15 -15.47 2.93 -43.14
CA LEU A 15 -15.42 2.63 -41.71
C LEU A 15 -15.30 3.93 -40.92
N THR A 16 -16.41 4.34 -40.32
CA THR A 16 -16.49 5.42 -39.33
C THR A 16 -16.05 4.89 -37.96
N PRO A 17 -15.14 5.57 -37.25
CA PRO A 17 -15.08 5.45 -35.80
C PRO A 17 -16.17 6.34 -35.19
N ALA A 18 -17.06 5.74 -34.41
CA ALA A 18 -17.98 6.46 -33.54
C ALA A 18 -17.17 7.20 -32.47
N ILE A 19 -17.12 8.54 -32.56
CA ILE A 19 -16.66 9.39 -31.47
C ILE A 19 -17.84 9.52 -30.51
N SER A 20 -17.75 8.84 -29.37
CA SER A 20 -18.69 9.02 -28.27
C SER A 20 -18.40 10.35 -27.56
N SER A 21 -19.47 11.10 -27.35
CA SER A 21 -19.53 12.46 -26.85
C SER A 21 -19.10 12.56 -25.38
N HIS A 22 -18.22 13.50 -25.06
CA HIS A 22 -18.19 14.09 -23.73
C HIS A 22 -18.51 15.58 -23.85
N SER A 23 -19.68 15.93 -23.30
CA SER A 23 -20.16 17.29 -23.15
C SER A 23 -19.20 18.08 -22.25
N LEU A 24 -18.86 19.29 -22.69
CA LEU A 24 -18.41 20.34 -21.79
C LEU A 24 -19.53 20.61 -20.78
N SER A 25 -19.28 20.30 -19.51
CA SER A 25 -20.01 20.92 -18.40
C SER A 25 -19.03 21.74 -17.60
N TYR A 26 -19.04 23.03 -17.91
CA TYR A 26 -18.41 24.08 -17.14
C TYR A 26 -19.27 24.29 -15.89
N ASN A 27 -18.76 23.92 -14.73
CA ASN A 27 -19.25 24.41 -13.44
C ASN A 27 -18.07 24.44 -12.46
N ASN A 28 -17.43 25.60 -12.38
CA ASN A 28 -16.70 26.04 -11.18
C ASN A 28 -17.74 26.57 -10.19
N PRO A 29 -17.60 26.32 -8.88
CA PRO A 29 -16.91 27.36 -8.10
C PRO A 29 -16.03 26.88 -6.93
N LEU A 30 -14.89 27.56 -6.84
CA LEU A 30 -14.21 28.10 -5.64
C LEU A 30 -13.58 27.16 -4.59
N HIS A 31 -12.24 27.20 -4.60
CA HIS A 31 -11.32 27.46 -3.48
C HIS A 31 -11.30 26.51 -2.27
N SER A 32 -10.24 25.69 -2.21
CA SER A 32 -9.22 25.88 -1.17
C SER A 32 -7.87 25.33 -1.65
N THR A 33 -7.07 26.22 -2.23
CA THR A 33 -5.65 26.01 -2.46
C THR A 33 -4.93 26.15 -1.12
N THR A 34 -4.49 25.06 -0.52
CA THR A 34 -3.36 25.11 0.40
C THR A 34 -2.10 24.82 -0.43
N PRO A 35 -1.16 25.79 -0.57
CA PRO A 35 0.12 25.51 -1.19
C PRO A 35 0.94 24.59 -0.27
N PRO A 36 1.76 23.66 -0.80
CA PRO A 36 2.85 23.12 0.00
C PRO A 36 3.80 24.28 0.30
N HIS A 37 3.87 24.72 1.56
CA HIS A 37 4.87 25.67 2.00
C HIS A 37 6.24 25.00 1.95
N ALA A 38 6.93 25.13 0.82
CA ALA A 38 8.37 24.99 0.76
C ALA A 38 8.97 26.22 1.46
N ILE A 39 9.47 26.06 2.69
CA ILE A 39 10.34 27.07 3.31
C ILE A 39 11.70 26.94 2.63
N SER A 40 11.93 27.77 1.61
CA SER A 40 13.24 27.96 1.01
C SER A 40 14.06 28.89 1.91
N SER A 41 15.11 28.36 2.53
CA SER A 41 16.32 29.12 2.81
C SER A 41 17.46 28.37 2.13
N GLU A 42 18.33 29.10 1.45
CA GLU A 42 19.09 28.71 0.25
C GLU A 42 19.97 27.45 0.28
N HIS A 43 20.03 26.65 1.35
CA HIS A 43 20.88 25.44 1.38
C HIS A 43 20.40 24.27 2.26
N ASN A 44 19.11 24.14 2.56
CA ASN A 44 18.65 22.92 3.25
C ASN A 44 17.21 22.56 2.85
N ILE A 45 17.08 21.67 1.86
CA ILE A 45 15.79 21.04 1.58
C ILE A 45 15.54 20.04 2.72
N PHE A 46 14.86 20.48 3.77
CA PHE A 46 14.26 19.59 4.76
C PHE A 46 13.11 18.85 4.08
N TYR A 47 13.36 17.63 3.61
CA TYR A 47 12.31 16.69 3.24
C TYR A 47 11.61 16.22 4.52
N VAL A 48 10.63 16.98 4.99
CA VAL A 48 9.67 16.48 5.98
C VAL A 48 8.73 15.52 5.23
N ASN A 49 9.08 14.25 5.22
CA ASN A 49 8.24 13.21 4.64
C ASN A 49 7.16 12.88 5.65
N HIS A 50 5.98 13.46 5.49
CA HIS A 50 4.81 13.05 6.26
C HIS A 50 4.47 11.60 5.89
N GLY A 51 4.58 10.68 6.86
CA GLY A 51 4.02 9.33 6.72
C GLY A 51 2.56 9.43 6.27
N GLY A 52 2.17 8.59 5.31
CA GLY A 52 0.93 8.75 4.53
C GLY A 52 -0.32 9.05 5.36
N ASN A 53 -1.21 9.85 4.79
CA ASN A 53 -2.48 10.21 5.40
C ASN A 53 -3.34 8.96 5.66
N GLY A 54 -3.87 8.85 6.87
CA GLY A 54 -4.98 7.96 7.24
C GLY A 54 -6.09 8.02 6.19
N GLY A 55 -6.59 6.88 5.71
CA GLY A 55 -7.64 6.84 4.70
C GLY A 55 -8.94 7.50 5.19
N ASN A 56 -9.76 7.99 4.26
CA ASN A 56 -11.13 8.40 4.58
C ASN A 56 -11.98 7.14 4.81
N GLY A 57 -12.55 7.02 6.01
CA GLY A 57 -13.38 5.89 6.45
C GLY A 57 -12.68 5.01 7.49
N ALA A 58 -13.41 4.01 7.99
CA ALA A 58 -13.02 3.10 9.08
C ALA A 58 -11.60 2.47 9.01
N ASN A 59 -10.95 2.44 7.84
CA ASN A 59 -9.66 1.79 7.64
C ASN A 59 -8.47 2.72 7.95
N GLY A 60 -7.38 2.15 8.42
CA GLY A 60 -6.10 2.84 8.56
C GLY A 60 -5.47 3.20 7.22
N GLY A 61 -4.80 4.34 7.14
CA GLY A 61 -4.04 4.74 5.95
C GLY A 61 -2.70 4.02 5.84
N ASN A 62 -2.16 3.91 4.64
CA ASN A 62 -0.86 3.26 4.43
C ASN A 62 0.28 4.21 4.77
N GLY A 63 1.35 3.66 5.34
CA GLY A 63 2.60 4.35 5.57
C GLY A 63 3.30 4.71 4.26
N GLY A 64 4.00 5.85 4.25
CA GLY A 64 4.76 6.29 3.09
C GLY A 64 6.09 5.53 2.96
N ASN A 65 6.61 5.37 1.74
CA ASN A 65 7.93 4.77 1.57
C ASN A 65 9.04 5.74 1.97
N GLY A 66 10.12 5.20 2.55
CA GLY A 66 11.34 5.95 2.81
C GLY A 66 11.99 6.44 1.51
N LEU A 67 12.65 7.60 1.58
CA LEU A 67 13.48 8.11 0.49
C LEU A 67 14.95 7.96 0.87
N ASN A 68 15.81 7.62 -0.11
CA ASN A 68 17.24 7.44 0.10
C ASN A 68 17.55 6.44 1.22
N ASN A 69 18.00 6.94 2.39
CA ASN A 69 18.33 6.14 3.58
C ASN A 69 17.20 6.15 4.63
N GLY A 70 16.04 6.72 4.29
CA GLY A 70 14.91 6.89 5.21
C GLY A 70 14.16 5.58 5.46
N ASN A 71 13.52 5.49 6.62
CA ASN A 71 12.62 4.38 6.92
C ASN A 71 11.27 4.57 6.23
N GLY A 72 10.58 3.46 5.98
CA GLY A 72 9.16 3.50 5.67
C GLY A 72 8.34 3.97 6.87
N GLY A 73 7.29 4.73 6.61
CA GLY A 73 6.32 5.14 7.62
C GLY A 73 5.42 4.00 8.04
N ASP A 74 4.86 4.09 9.24
CA ASP A 74 3.91 3.10 9.74
C ASP A 74 2.54 3.26 9.08
N GLY A 75 1.85 2.15 8.90
CA GLY A 75 0.43 2.13 8.55
C GLY A 75 -0.42 2.54 9.75
N GLY A 76 -1.46 3.33 9.49
CA GLY A 76 -2.42 3.75 10.50
C GLY A 76 -3.29 2.60 11.00
N HIS A 77 -3.79 2.72 12.22
CA HIS A 77 -4.81 1.81 12.75
C HIS A 77 -6.18 2.11 12.15
N ALA A 78 -7.04 1.10 12.10
CA ALA A 78 -8.46 1.29 11.87
C ALA A 78 -9.09 2.17 12.96
N GLN A 79 -10.18 2.85 12.63
CA GLN A 79 -10.90 3.68 13.60
C GLN A 79 -11.64 2.81 14.63
N PRO A 80 -11.61 3.15 15.93
CA PRO A 80 -12.34 2.39 16.95
C PRO A 80 -13.86 2.34 16.73
N GLY A 81 -14.48 1.21 17.06
CA GLY A 81 -15.91 0.95 16.86
C GLY A 81 -16.26 0.63 15.41
N SER A 82 -15.27 0.36 14.57
CA SER A 82 -15.47 0.01 13.17
C SER A 82 -15.14 -1.46 12.90
N ASN A 83 -15.27 -1.87 11.64
CA ASN A 83 -14.75 -3.16 11.15
C ASN A 83 -13.58 -2.93 10.18
N GLY A 84 -12.84 -1.85 10.39
CA GLY A 84 -11.83 -1.40 9.45
C GLY A 84 -10.54 -2.21 9.54
N ASN A 85 -9.84 -2.32 8.40
CA ASN A 85 -8.51 -2.91 8.35
C ASN A 85 -7.45 -1.87 8.76
N GLY A 86 -6.36 -2.33 9.36
CA GLY A 86 -5.16 -1.53 9.53
C GLY A 86 -4.48 -1.24 8.19
N GLY A 87 -3.78 -0.12 8.09
CA GLY A 87 -3.00 0.25 6.92
C GLY A 87 -1.67 -0.51 6.87
N ASN A 88 -1.11 -0.66 5.67
CA ASN A 88 0.20 -1.29 5.51
C ASN A 88 1.34 -0.31 5.84
N GLY A 89 2.43 -0.81 6.40
CA GLY A 89 3.66 -0.04 6.54
C GLY A 89 4.34 0.20 5.19
N GLY A 90 5.02 1.35 5.07
CA GLY A 90 5.83 1.69 3.90
C GLY A 90 7.16 0.93 3.87
N SER A 91 7.77 0.80 2.71
CA SER A 91 9.11 0.20 2.58
C SER A 91 10.22 1.19 2.93
N GLY A 92 11.38 0.69 3.34
CA GLY A 92 12.59 1.48 3.50
C GLY A 92 13.07 2.14 2.21
N GLY A 93 13.94 3.14 2.32
CA GLY A 93 14.50 3.86 1.19
C GLY A 93 15.51 3.06 0.38
N ILE A 94 15.60 3.32 -0.92
CA ILE A 94 16.42 2.56 -1.88
C ILE A 94 17.88 2.29 -1.48
N ASN A 95 18.51 3.18 -0.70
CA ASN A 95 19.91 3.05 -0.30
C ASN A 95 20.09 2.49 1.12
N GLY A 96 18.99 2.26 1.83
CA GLY A 96 18.97 1.85 3.23
C GLY A 96 17.66 2.26 3.89
N GLY A 97 17.19 1.47 4.85
CA GLY A 97 16.06 1.85 5.69
C GLY A 97 15.22 0.67 6.13
N ASN A 98 14.67 0.78 7.33
CA ASN A 98 13.72 -0.20 7.82
C ASN A 98 12.35 0.01 7.17
N GLY A 99 11.62 -1.07 6.97
CA GLY A 99 10.20 -0.99 6.66
C GLY A 99 9.40 -0.51 7.86
N GLY A 100 8.31 0.22 7.59
CA GLY A 100 7.35 0.64 8.60
C GLY A 100 6.46 -0.51 9.06
N ARG A 101 5.84 -0.37 10.22
CA ARG A 101 4.91 -1.36 10.78
C ARG A 101 3.55 -1.28 10.10
N GLY A 102 2.85 -2.40 10.01
CA GLY A 102 1.44 -2.41 9.68
C GLY A 102 0.60 -1.92 10.86
N GLY A 103 -0.51 -1.26 10.57
CA GLY A 103 -1.49 -0.84 11.56
C GLY A 103 -2.41 -2.00 11.96
N ASN A 104 -3.07 -1.86 13.10
CA ASN A 104 -4.05 -2.85 13.58
C ASN A 104 -5.42 -2.63 12.93
N GLY A 105 -6.13 -3.73 12.70
CA GLY A 105 -7.56 -3.69 12.39
C GLY A 105 -8.42 -3.44 13.63
N ASP A 106 -9.70 -3.19 13.42
CA ASP A 106 -10.71 -3.07 14.46
C ASP A 106 -11.94 -3.94 14.13
N GLY A 107 -12.70 -4.37 15.14
CA GLY A 107 -13.85 -5.25 14.96
C GLY A 107 -13.49 -6.53 14.19
N TYR A 108 -14.06 -6.75 13.02
CA TYR A 108 -13.69 -7.90 12.15
C TYR A 108 -12.58 -7.59 11.13
N GLY A 109 -11.99 -6.41 11.19
CA GLY A 109 -10.95 -5.97 10.27
C GLY A 109 -9.59 -6.60 10.57
N ASN A 110 -8.80 -6.79 9.52
CA ASN A 110 -7.47 -7.40 9.58
C ASN A 110 -6.40 -6.36 9.94
N GLY A 111 -5.29 -6.83 10.49
CA GLY A 111 -4.07 -6.04 10.60
C GLY A 111 -3.44 -5.80 9.23
N GLY A 112 -2.79 -4.66 9.07
CA GLY A 112 -2.00 -4.32 7.90
C GLY A 112 -0.64 -5.03 7.91
N ASN A 113 -0.03 -5.18 6.75
CA ASN A 113 1.28 -5.80 6.62
C ASN A 113 2.40 -4.80 6.98
N GLY A 114 3.50 -5.30 7.52
CA GLY A 114 4.73 -4.54 7.66
C GLY A 114 5.40 -4.30 6.30
N GLY A 115 6.10 -3.18 6.17
CA GLY A 115 6.87 -2.84 4.98
C GLY A 115 8.21 -3.56 4.94
N ASN A 116 8.82 -3.64 3.75
CA ASN A 116 10.11 -4.29 3.59
C ASN A 116 11.26 -3.34 3.94
N GLY A 117 12.32 -3.88 4.54
CA GLY A 117 13.59 -3.18 4.68
C GLY A 117 14.40 -3.21 3.38
N THR A 118 15.34 -2.27 3.25
CA THR A 118 16.20 -2.07 2.07
C THR A 118 17.61 -1.73 2.52
N GLY A 119 18.63 -2.06 1.73
CA GLY A 119 20.03 -1.68 2.00
C GLY A 119 20.52 -2.04 3.41
N ASN A 120 20.36 -3.31 3.81
CA ASN A 120 20.58 -3.83 5.18
C ASN A 120 19.47 -3.53 6.21
N GLY A 121 18.38 -2.89 5.80
CA GLY A 121 17.26 -2.57 6.67
C GLY A 121 16.41 -3.78 7.06
N HIS A 122 15.76 -3.66 8.21
CA HIS A 122 14.84 -4.65 8.75
C HIS A 122 13.45 -4.51 8.13
N GLY A 123 12.75 -5.62 7.97
CA GLY A 123 11.31 -5.60 7.70
C GLY A 123 10.53 -5.08 8.89
N GLY A 124 9.44 -4.36 8.63
CA GLY A 124 8.50 -3.92 9.65
C GLY A 124 7.58 -5.06 10.09
N ASN A 125 7.05 -4.98 11.30
CA ASN A 125 6.10 -5.97 11.79
C ASN A 125 4.71 -5.77 11.17
N GLY A 126 3.97 -6.86 10.96
CA GLY A 126 2.54 -6.79 10.68
C GLY A 126 1.75 -6.29 11.89
N GLY A 127 0.60 -5.69 11.63
CA GLY A 127 -0.36 -5.28 12.65
C GLY A 127 -1.29 -6.41 13.06
N ASN A 128 -1.93 -6.28 14.21
CA ASN A 128 -2.85 -7.29 14.72
C ASN A 128 -4.25 -7.16 14.09
N GLY A 129 -4.97 -8.27 13.97
CA GLY A 129 -6.38 -8.26 13.64
C GLY A 129 -7.25 -7.67 14.76
N GLY A 130 -8.39 -7.10 14.40
CA GLY A 130 -9.46 -6.79 15.36
C GLY A 130 -10.12 -8.07 15.88
N HIS A 131 -11.09 -7.96 16.80
CA HIS A 131 -11.90 -9.07 17.37
C HIS A 131 -12.02 -10.36 16.53
N GLY A 132 -12.37 -10.33 15.25
CA GLY A 132 -12.40 -11.53 14.40
C GLY A 132 -11.48 -11.51 13.17
N GLY A 133 -10.57 -10.54 13.10
CA GLY A 133 -9.69 -10.33 11.96
C GLY A 133 -8.39 -11.15 12.01
N ASN A 134 -7.75 -11.30 10.86
CA ASN A 134 -6.42 -11.88 10.78
C ASN A 134 -5.34 -10.85 11.13
N GLY A 135 -4.21 -11.33 11.64
CA GLY A 135 -3.01 -10.52 11.74
C GLY A 135 -2.37 -10.29 10.37
N GLY A 136 -1.70 -9.16 10.21
CA GLY A 136 -0.94 -8.82 9.02
C GLY A 136 0.43 -9.51 9.02
N ASN A 137 1.01 -9.71 7.84
CA ASN A 137 2.33 -10.32 7.70
C ASN A 137 3.44 -9.32 8.03
N GLY A 138 4.56 -9.82 8.55
CA GLY A 138 5.78 -9.06 8.68
C GLY A 138 6.47 -8.84 7.33
N GLY A 139 7.10 -7.68 7.17
CA GLY A 139 7.91 -7.36 6.00
C GLY A 139 9.24 -8.10 6.00
N HIS A 140 9.86 -8.21 4.84
CA HIS A 140 11.17 -8.85 4.68
C HIS A 140 12.31 -7.89 5.00
N GLY A 141 13.38 -8.42 5.59
CA GLY A 141 14.65 -7.72 5.71
C GLY A 141 15.45 -7.79 4.40
N SER A 142 16.40 -6.89 4.23
CA SER A 142 17.34 -6.89 3.10
C SER A 142 18.77 -6.95 3.62
N GLY A 143 19.73 -7.45 2.82
CA GLY A 143 21.13 -7.55 3.22
C GLY A 143 21.32 -8.35 4.50
N SER A 144 21.86 -7.73 5.56
CA SER A 144 21.95 -8.33 6.90
C SER A 144 20.74 -8.09 7.80
N GLY A 145 19.70 -7.42 7.30
CA GLY A 145 18.52 -7.04 8.07
C GLY A 145 17.59 -8.22 8.36
N ASN A 146 16.99 -8.24 9.55
CA ASN A 146 15.98 -9.24 9.93
C ASN A 146 14.63 -8.99 9.24
N GLY A 147 13.84 -10.04 9.09
CA GLY A 147 12.42 -9.92 8.76
C GLY A 147 11.62 -9.45 9.96
N GLY A 148 10.51 -8.77 9.71
CA GLY A 148 9.55 -8.36 10.73
C GLY A 148 8.65 -9.53 11.14
N ASN A 149 8.09 -9.46 12.34
CA ASN A 149 7.14 -10.46 12.82
C ASN A 149 5.76 -10.28 12.17
N GLY A 150 5.01 -11.37 12.02
CA GLY A 150 3.57 -11.29 11.75
C GLY A 150 2.81 -10.78 12.96
N GLY A 151 1.67 -10.14 12.72
CA GLY A 151 0.74 -9.72 13.76
C GLY A 151 -0.16 -10.86 14.19
N ASP A 152 -0.72 -10.74 15.39
CA ASP A 152 -1.62 -11.73 15.95
C ASP A 152 -3.04 -11.61 15.36
N ALA A 153 -3.76 -12.73 15.35
CA ALA A 153 -5.18 -12.76 15.07
C ALA A 153 -5.99 -12.04 16.15
N GLY A 154 -7.24 -11.73 15.80
CA GLY A 154 -8.28 -11.30 16.71
C GLY A 154 -8.61 -12.31 17.81
N PRO A 155 -9.00 -11.85 19.01
CA PRO A 155 -9.35 -12.74 20.12
C PRO A 155 -10.52 -13.70 19.82
N GLU A 156 -11.48 -13.32 18.99
CA GLU A 156 -12.67 -14.11 18.67
C GLU A 156 -12.52 -15.00 17.43
N GLY A 157 -11.38 -14.94 16.75
CA GLY A 157 -11.05 -15.78 15.61
C GLY A 157 -10.09 -15.10 14.63
N GLY A 158 -9.50 -15.91 13.75
CA GLY A 158 -8.59 -15.45 12.70
C GLY A 158 -7.25 -16.18 12.73
N LYS A 159 -6.44 -15.95 11.70
CA LYS A 159 -5.07 -16.46 11.59
C LYS A 159 -4.08 -15.36 11.92
N GLY A 160 -3.04 -15.72 12.66
CA GLY A 160 -1.88 -14.86 12.81
C GLY A 160 -1.17 -14.69 11.47
N GLY A 161 -0.59 -13.52 11.27
CA GLY A 161 0.20 -13.22 10.09
C GLY A 161 1.52 -13.98 10.07
N LYS A 162 2.11 -14.15 8.89
CA LYS A 162 3.41 -14.77 8.74
C LYS A 162 4.55 -13.81 9.06
N GLY A 163 5.59 -14.33 9.69
CA GLY A 163 6.85 -13.61 9.82
C GLY A 163 7.52 -13.40 8.46
N GLY A 164 8.17 -12.25 8.30
CA GLY A 164 8.95 -11.94 7.11
C GLY A 164 10.29 -12.68 7.10
N LEU A 165 10.82 -12.92 5.91
CA LEU A 165 12.16 -13.47 5.73
C LEU A 165 13.23 -12.45 6.14
N GLY A 166 14.29 -12.95 6.77
CA GLY A 166 15.52 -12.19 6.96
C GLY A 166 16.28 -12.02 5.65
N GLY A 167 17.15 -11.02 5.61
CA GLY A 167 18.02 -10.75 4.48
C GLY A 167 19.05 -11.86 4.27
N PRO A 168 19.50 -12.04 3.02
CA PRO A 168 20.36 -13.17 2.63
C PRO A 168 21.74 -13.17 3.31
N ASN A 169 22.19 -12.04 3.86
CA ASN A 169 23.50 -11.91 4.51
C ASN A 169 23.42 -12.10 6.03
N GLY A 170 22.63 -13.08 6.48
CA GLY A 170 22.53 -13.49 7.89
C GLY A 170 21.41 -12.85 8.69
N GLY A 171 20.41 -12.24 8.03
CA GLY A 171 19.22 -11.76 8.72
C GLY A 171 18.36 -12.91 9.26
N ARG A 172 17.79 -12.73 10.45
CA ARG A 172 16.84 -13.69 11.03
C ARG A 172 15.44 -13.49 10.43
N ASN A 173 14.73 -14.59 10.20
CA ASN A 173 13.30 -14.53 9.88
C ASN A 173 12.52 -14.03 11.10
N GLY A 174 11.43 -13.31 10.83
CA GLY A 174 10.44 -12.94 11.82
C GLY A 174 9.61 -14.14 12.26
N LEU A 175 9.00 -14.00 13.41
CA LEU A 175 8.07 -14.99 13.97
C LEU A 175 6.69 -14.82 13.34
N ASP A 176 5.99 -15.94 13.17
CA ASP A 176 4.56 -15.93 12.86
C ASP A 176 3.76 -15.41 14.07
N GLY A 177 2.68 -14.69 13.80
CA GLY A 177 1.73 -14.26 14.81
C GLY A 177 0.87 -15.41 15.33
N ALA A 178 0.37 -15.25 16.54
CA ALA A 178 -0.55 -16.20 17.16
C ALA A 178 -1.89 -16.21 16.41
N SER A 179 -2.40 -17.40 16.15
CA SER A 179 -3.78 -17.59 15.65
C SER A 179 -4.73 -17.79 16.82
N SER A 180 -5.98 -17.33 16.70
CA SER A 180 -7.01 -17.61 17.69
C SER A 180 -7.91 -18.75 17.18
N ASN A 181 -7.95 -19.85 17.92
CA ASN A 181 -8.96 -20.88 17.72
C ASN A 181 -10.15 -20.54 18.61
N ARG A 182 -11.28 -20.16 17.99
CA ARG A 182 -12.57 -20.10 18.68
C ARG A 182 -12.95 -21.53 19.07
N SER A 183 -12.68 -21.90 20.32
CA SER A 183 -13.17 -23.16 20.88
C SER A 183 -14.68 -23.05 21.03
N THR A 184 -15.41 -23.63 20.09
CA THR A 184 -16.88 -23.75 20.19
C THR A 184 -17.18 -24.87 21.19
N HIS A 185 -17.35 -24.52 22.46
CA HIS A 185 -17.94 -25.38 23.48
C HIS A 185 -19.41 -25.01 23.69
#